data_AF-A0A6V7MCH7-F1
#
_entry.id   AF-A0A6V7MCH7-F1
#
_cell.length_a   1.000
_cell.length_b   1.000
_cell.length_c   1.000
_cell.angle_alpha   90.00
_cell.angle_beta   90.00
_cell.angle_gamma   90.00
#
_symmetry.space_group_name_H-M   'P 1'
#
loop_
_entity.id
_entity.type
_entity.pdbx_description
1 polymer ?
#
loop_
_entity_poly.entity_id
_entity_poly.type
_entity_poly.pdbx_seq_one_letter_code
_entity_poly.pdbx_strand_id
1 'polypeptide(L)' 'SRGLEAPYAVIVYVHGESYEWGTGNIYDGSVLASAGHVIVMTMNYRLGIL' A
#
# COMPACT_ATOMS: atom_id res chain seq x y z
N SER A 1 -21.17 2.59 -9.25
CA SER A 1 -19.88 2.79 -9.95
C SER A 1 -19.12 4.00 -9.39
N ARG A 2 -18.87 4.07 -8.07
CA ARG A 2 -18.31 5.29 -7.45
C ARG A 2 -16.97 5.74 -8.04
N GLY A 3 -16.10 4.81 -8.42
CA GLY A 3 -14.82 5.09 -9.08
C GLY A 3 -14.90 5.67 -10.51
N LEU A 4 -16.07 5.70 -11.16
CA LEU A 4 -16.27 6.29 -12.49
C LEU A 4 -16.69 7.78 -12.40
N GLU A 5 -17.36 8.18 -11.33
CA GLU A 5 -17.84 9.56 -11.14
C GLU A 5 -16.89 10.40 -10.27
N ALA A 6 -16.17 9.76 -9.33
CA ALA A 6 -15.08 10.37 -8.59
C ALA A 6 -13.97 9.32 -8.38
N PRO A 7 -12.71 9.62 -8.73
CA PRO A 7 -11.62 8.66 -8.56
C PRO A 7 -11.44 8.31 -7.08
N TYR A 8 -11.18 7.03 -6.79
CA TYR A 8 -10.88 6.58 -5.43
C TYR A 8 -9.59 7.24 -4.93
N ALA A 9 -9.59 7.62 -3.64
CA ALA A 9 -8.34 7.99 -2.99
C ALA A 9 -7.39 6.79 -2.98
N VAL A 10 -6.10 7.06 -3.20
CA VAL A 10 -5.05 6.04 -3.26
C VAL A 10 -4.15 6.20 -2.04
N ILE A 11 -4.02 5.13 -1.27
CA ILE A 11 -3.09 5.02 -0.16
C ILE A 11 -1.92 4.17 -0.62
N VAL A 12 -0.73 4.77 -0.64
CA VAL A 12 0.51 4.07 -0.93
C VAL A 12 1.24 3.83 0.38
N TYR A 13 1.43 2.57 0.73
CA TYR A 13 2.16 2.14 1.91
C TYR A 13 3.57 1.67 1.53
N VAL A 14 4.56 2.32 2.14
CA VAL A 14 5.97 1.94 2.04
C VAL A 14 6.37 1.35 3.38
N HIS A 15 6.81 0.09 3.38
CA HIS A 15 7.23 -0.59 4.59
C HIS A 15 8.56 0.00 5.11
N GLY A 16 8.81 -0.13 6.40
CA GLY A 16 9.96 0.49 7.08
C GLY A 16 11.14 -0.48 7.20
N GLU A 17 11.48 -0.83 8.44
CA GLU A 17 12.51 -1.83 8.78
C GLU A 17 13.94 -1.35 8.45
N SER A 18 14.18 -0.06 8.71
CA SER A 18 15.48 0.62 8.64
C SER A 18 16.17 0.54 7.27
N TYR A 19 15.42 0.29 6.19
CA TYR A 19 15.96 0.03 4.85
C TYR A 19 16.86 -1.21 4.77
N GLU A 20 16.88 -2.07 5.80
CA GLU A 20 17.79 -3.22 5.88
C GLU A 20 17.11 -4.54 5.51
N TRP A 21 15.82 -4.67 5.81
CA TRP A 21 15.05 -5.89 5.58
C TRP A 21 13.56 -5.55 5.40
N GLY A 22 12.71 -6.56 5.18
CA GLY A 22 11.25 -6.38 5.09
C GLY A 22 10.66 -6.58 3.70
N THR A 23 9.33 -6.48 3.60
CA THR A 23 8.58 -6.58 2.34
C THR A 23 7.18 -5.97 2.48
N GLY A 24 6.66 -5.37 1.42
CA GLY A 24 5.29 -4.88 1.35
C GLY A 24 4.22 -5.99 1.37
N ASN A 25 4.56 -7.27 1.19
CA ASN A 25 3.56 -8.35 1.11
C ASN A 25 2.89 -8.71 2.44
N ILE A 26 3.55 -8.42 3.57
CA ILE A 26 3.06 -8.77 4.91
C ILE A 26 1.91 -7.85 5.36
N TYR A 27 1.69 -6.76 4.63
CA TYR A 27 0.68 -5.77 4.94
C TYR A 27 -0.57 -6.00 4.09
N ASP A 28 -1.57 -6.66 4.68
CA ASP A 28 -2.88 -6.84 4.05
C ASP A 28 -3.71 -5.55 4.14
N GLY A 29 -3.97 -4.94 2.98
CA GLY A 29 -4.81 -3.74 2.84
C GLY A 29 -6.31 -3.99 2.75
N SER A 30 -6.78 -5.26 2.82
CA SER A 30 -8.18 -5.64 2.56
C SER A 30 -9.21 -4.90 3.42
N VAL A 31 -8.94 -4.75 4.71
CA VAL A 31 -9.82 -4.04 5.65
C VAL A 31 -9.88 -2.56 5.33
N LEU A 32 -8.74 -1.92 5.02
CA LEU A 32 -8.69 -0.50 4.66
C LEU A 32 -9.40 -0.23 3.33
N ALA A 33 -9.18 -1.08 2.32
CA ALA A 33 -9.80 -0.95 1.01
C ALA A 33 -11.33 -1.10 1.10
N SER A 34 -11.81 -2.08 1.87
CA SER A 34 -13.25 -2.35 2.03
C SER A 34 -13.95 -1.32 2.90
N ALA A 35 -13.40 -0.95 4.06
CA ALA A 35 -14.02 0.00 4.97
C ALA A 35 -13.94 1.44 4.45
N GLY A 36 -12.77 1.84 3.93
CA GLY A 36 -12.49 3.20 3.49
C GLY A 36 -12.99 3.52 2.08
N HIS A 37 -13.37 2.52 1.29
CA HIS A 37 -13.63 2.69 -0.15
C HIS A 37 -12.46 3.39 -0.85
N VAL A 38 -11.25 2.88 -0.63
CA VAL A 38 -10.00 3.41 -1.16
C VAL A 38 -9.21 2.33 -1.88
N ILE A 39 -8.28 2.73 -2.74
CA ILE A 39 -7.28 1.83 -3.31
C ILE A 39 -6.09 1.81 -2.35
N VAL A 40 -5.68 0.61 -1.92
CA VAL A 40 -4.48 0.43 -1.09
C VAL A 40 -3.42 -0.27 -1.92
N MET A 41 -2.22 0.31 -1.96
CA MET A 41 -1.06 -0.23 -2.66
C MET A 41 0.11 -0.37 -1.69
N THR A 42 0.65 -1.57 -1.58
CA THR A 42 1.92 -1.80 -0.88
C THR A 42 3.04 -1.88 -1.90
N MET A 43 4.21 -1.30 -1.59
CA MET A 43 5.36 -1.28 -2.48
C MET A 43 6.56 -1.98 -1.86
N ASN A 44 7.35 -2.66 -2.69
CA ASN A 44 8.69 -3.12 -2.33
C ASN A 44 9.72 -2.14 -2.90
N TYR A 45 10.82 -1.95 -2.19
CA TYR A 45 11.99 -1.19 -2.64
C TYR A 45 13.28 -1.96 -2.32
N ARG A 46 14.42 -1.51 -2.87
CA ARG A 46 15.72 -2.16 -2.63
C ARG A 46 16.17 -1.92 -1.20
N LEU A 47 16.80 -2.93 -0.62
CA LEU A 47 17.23 -2.93 0.78
C LEU A 47 18.75 -3.07 0.85
N GLY A 48 19.34 -2.53 1.90
CA GLY A 48 20.78 -2.46 2.06
C GLY A 48 21.43 -1.55 1.01
N ILE A 49 22.61 -1.93 0.52
CA ILE A 49 23.44 -1.07 -0.33
C ILE A 49 23.05 -1.07 -1.83
N LEU A 50 21.86 -1.59 -2.16
CA LEU A 50 21.41 -1.98 -3.50
C LEU A 50 20.67 -0.90 -4.29
#